data_AF-A0A7S2R609-F1
#
_entry.id   AF-A0A7S2R609-F1
#
_cell.length_a   1.000
_cell.length_b   1.000
_cell.length_c   1.000
_cell.angle_alpha   90.00
_cell.angle_beta   90.00
_cell.angle_gamma   90.00
#
_symmetry.space_group_name_H-M   'P 1'
#
loop_
_entity.id
_entity.type
_entity.pdbx_description
1 polymer ?
#
loop_
_entity_poly.entity_id
_entity_poly.type
_entity_poly.pdbx_seq_one_letter_code
_entity_poly.pdbx_strand_id
1 'polypeptide(L)'
;MASQPGRPQEANMRELKVEDALLYLDQVKMEFQHVQRKPEIYNEFLEIMKNFKAQTIDTPGVIQKVSQLFRGYNKLILGFNTFLPEGHKIKLEDIERNESELAAREAAKLEQQKQQQQQQQ
;
A
#
# COMPACT_ATOMS: atom_id res chain seq x y z
N MET A 1 18.83 -32.15 39.17
CA MET A 1 19.18 -30.73 39.00
C MET A 1 18.50 -30.25 37.72
N ALA A 2 17.43 -29.47 37.86
CA ALA A 2 16.73 -28.80 36.76
C ALA A 2 17.44 -27.49 36.41
N SER A 3 17.32 -27.05 35.14
CA SER A 3 17.62 -25.72 34.51
C SER A 3 18.32 -25.98 33.16
N GLN A 4 17.84 -25.62 31.97
CA GLN A 4 17.15 -24.40 31.53
C GLN A 4 16.36 -24.63 30.22
N PRO A 5 15.38 -23.74 29.91
CA PRO A 5 14.46 -23.86 28.78
C PRO A 5 15.06 -23.28 27.49
N GLY A 6 14.86 -23.97 26.37
CA GLY A 6 15.12 -23.42 25.03
C GLY A 6 14.18 -22.24 24.77
N ARG A 7 14.76 -21.09 24.40
CA ARG A 7 14.08 -19.83 24.14
C ARG A 7 12.94 -19.99 23.12
N PRO A 8 11.79 -19.33 23.31
CA PRO A 8 10.77 -19.24 22.28
C PRO A 8 11.17 -18.19 21.22
N GLN A 9 10.94 -18.56 19.96
CA GLN A 9 10.66 -17.66 18.82
C GLN A 9 11.80 -16.73 18.35
N GLU A 10 12.73 -17.28 17.58
CA GLU A 10 13.24 -16.55 16.41
C GLU A 10 12.14 -16.62 15.34
N ALA A 11 11.18 -15.69 15.42
CA ALA A 11 10.35 -15.38 14.29
C ALA A 11 11.31 -14.97 13.16
N ASN A 12 11.39 -15.85 12.16
CA ASN A 12 12.14 -15.72 10.93
C ASN A 12 11.74 -14.42 10.20
N MET A 13 12.25 -13.30 10.69
CA MET A 13 12.27 -12.02 10.00
C MET A 13 13.25 -12.26 8.87
N ARG A 14 12.74 -12.77 7.73
CA ARG A 14 13.53 -12.92 6.51
C ARG A 14 14.26 -11.61 6.34
N GLU A 15 15.58 -11.62 6.43
CA GLU A 15 16.39 -10.43 6.18
C GLU A 15 16.02 -9.96 4.78
N LEU A 16 15.29 -8.84 4.72
CA LEU A 16 14.86 -8.27 3.46
C LEU A 16 16.11 -7.87 2.69
N LYS A 17 16.35 -8.54 1.57
CA LYS A 17 17.53 -8.26 0.77
C LYS A 17 17.28 -7.00 -0.04
N VAL A 18 18.34 -6.22 -0.22
CA VAL A 18 18.32 -5.07 -1.11
C VAL A 18 17.92 -5.50 -2.53
N GLU A 19 18.27 -6.71 -2.94
CA GLU A 19 17.84 -7.32 -4.20
C GLU A 19 16.30 -7.37 -4.34
N ASP A 20 15.56 -7.76 -3.30
CA ASP A 20 14.08 -7.80 -3.35
C ASP A 20 13.49 -6.40 -3.55
N ALA A 21 14.09 -5.38 -2.93
CA ALA A 21 13.70 -3.99 -3.10
C ALA A 21 13.96 -3.49 -4.53
N LEU A 22 15.10 -3.85 -5.13
CA LEU A 22 15.43 -3.51 -6.51
C LEU A 22 14.48 -4.18 -7.50
N LEU A 23 14.15 -5.45 -7.29
CA LEU A 23 13.18 -6.18 -8.12
C LEU A 23 11.78 -5.54 -8.04
N TYR A 24 11.34 -5.16 -6.84
CA TYR A 24 10.04 -4.48 -6.67
C TYR A 24 10.00 -3.12 -7.37
N LEU A 25 11.08 -2.33 -7.28
CA LEU A 25 11.20 -1.05 -7.99
C LEU A 25 11.14 -1.23 -9.51
N ASP A 26 11.78 -2.26 -10.04
CA ASP A 26 11.74 -2.59 -11.47
C ASP A 26 10.32 -2.96 -11.91
N GLN A 27 9.62 -3.78 -11.12
CA GLN A 27 8.23 -4.15 -11.38
C GLN A 27 7.30 -2.93 -11.41
N VAL A 28 7.40 -2.02 -10.44
CA VAL A 28 6.64 -0.75 -10.43
C VAL A 28 6.95 0.07 -11.69
N LYS A 29 8.23 0.17 -12.06
CA LYS A 29 8.67 0.93 -13.23
C LYS A 29 8.10 0.34 -14.53
N MET A 30 8.03 -0.98 -14.66
CA MET A 30 7.46 -1.68 -15.82
C MET A 30 5.93 -1.54 -15.88
N GLU A 31 5.22 -1.71 -14.77
CA GLU A 31 3.75 -1.60 -14.75
C GLU A 31 3.30 -0.19 -15.15
N PHE A 32 3.97 0.85 -14.65
CA PHE A 32 3.65 2.24 -14.98
C PHE A 32 4.39 2.76 -16.21
N GLN A 33 5.14 1.94 -16.95
CA GLN A 33 5.96 2.44 -18.07
C GLN A 33 5.12 3.04 -19.21
N HIS A 34 3.89 2.57 -19.37
CA HIS A 34 2.96 2.97 -20.42
C HIS A 34 2.01 4.10 -19.99
N VAL A 35 2.08 4.54 -18.73
CA VAL A 35 1.18 5.55 -18.16
C VAL A 35 1.84 6.92 -18.21
N GLN A 36 1.10 7.95 -18.65
CA GLN A 36 1.62 9.34 -18.74
C GLN A 36 2.10 9.88 -17.37
N ARG A 37 1.48 9.44 -16.27
CA ARG A 37 1.86 9.81 -14.89
C ARG A 37 3.05 9.02 -14.31
N LYS A 38 3.79 8.25 -15.11
CA LYS A 38 4.95 7.46 -14.67
C LYS A 38 5.92 8.21 -13.75
N PRO A 39 6.41 9.42 -14.09
CA PRO A 39 7.37 10.11 -13.23
C PRO A 39 6.73 10.54 -11.91
N GLU A 40 5.44 10.88 -11.90
CA GLU A 40 4.72 11.28 -10.68
C GLU A 40 4.57 10.10 -9.72
N ILE A 41 4.15 8.94 -10.22
CA ILE A 41 3.93 7.74 -9.40
C ILE A 41 5.23 7.25 -8.76
N TYR A 42 6.32 7.23 -9.53
CA TYR A 42 7.62 6.81 -9.00
C TYR A 42 8.15 7.81 -7.96
N ASN A 43 8.01 9.11 -8.20
CA ASN A 43 8.40 10.13 -7.22
C ASN A 43 7.57 10.05 -5.94
N GLU A 44 6.25 9.85 -6.05
CA GLU A 44 5.37 9.72 -4.89
C GLU A 44 5.70 8.47 -4.07
N PHE A 45 6.03 7.34 -4.73
CA PHE A 45 6.54 6.15 -4.04
C PHE A 45 7.83 6.45 -3.26
N LEU A 46 8.79 7.14 -3.89
CA LEU A 46 10.03 7.53 -3.23
C LEU A 46 9.80 8.48 -2.05
N GLU A 47 8.86 9.41 -2.17
CA GLU A 47 8.49 10.31 -1.09
C GLU A 47 7.88 9.56 0.10
N ILE A 48 6.99 8.60 -0.17
CA ILE A 48 6.43 7.71 0.87
C ILE A 48 7.55 6.95 1.58
N MET A 49 8.49 6.35 0.84
CA MET A 49 9.63 5.63 1.42
C MET A 49 10.54 6.57 2.22
N LYS A 50 10.73 7.81 1.78
CA LYS A 50 11.49 8.82 2.51
C LYS A 50 10.80 9.22 3.81
N ASN A 51 9.50 9.43 3.79
CA ASN A 51 8.69 9.77 4.97
C ASN A 51 8.71 8.62 5.99
N PHE A 52 8.67 7.37 5.52
CA PHE A 52 8.80 6.20 6.39
C PHE A 52 10.21 6.12 7.01
N LYS A 53 11.28 6.31 6.21
CA LYS A 53 12.66 6.37 6.72
C LYS A 53 12.89 7.52 7.69
N ALA A 54 12.19 8.64 7.51
CA ALA A 54 12.23 9.78 8.40
C ALA A 54 11.38 9.60 9.68
N GLN A 55 10.67 8.46 9.81
CA GLN A 55 9.70 8.20 10.88
C GLN A 55 8.56 9.23 10.94
N THR A 56 8.28 9.91 9.81
CA THR A 56 7.14 10.82 9.66
C THR A 56 5.82 10.07 9.54
N ILE A 57 5.87 8.85 8.98
CA ILE A 57 4.72 7.94 8.87
C ILE A 57 5.10 6.57 9.44
N ASP A 58 4.18 5.97 10.19
CA ASP A 58 4.34 4.62 10.72
C ASP A 58 4.04 3.54 9.68
N THR A 59 4.28 2.27 10.04
CA THR A 59 3.93 1.08 9.24
C THR A 59 2.50 1.10 8.66
N PRO A 60 1.43 1.37 9.45
CA PRO A 60 0.09 1.50 8.87
C PRO A 60 -0.05 2.69 7.91
N GLY A 61 0.68 3.78 8.14
CA GLY A 61 0.68 4.97 7.29
C GLY A 61 1.32 4.72 5.93
N VAL A 62 2.48 4.05 5.88
CA VAL A 62 3.13 3.68 4.62
C VAL A 62 2.27 2.69 3.83
N ILE A 63 1.63 1.72 4.49
CA ILE A 63 0.70 0.77 3.86
C ILE A 63 -0.46 1.51 3.18
N GLN A 64 -1.11 2.42 3.91
CA GLN A 64 -2.26 3.16 3.41
C GLN A 64 -1.87 4.02 2.20
N LYS A 65 -0.69 4.67 2.24
CA LYS A 65 -0.19 5.49 1.13
C LYS A 65 0.19 4.65 -0.10
N VAL A 66 0.87 3.52 0.09
CA VAL A 66 1.21 2.58 -0.99
C VAL A 66 -0.04 1.99 -1.63
N SER A 67 -1.05 1.62 -0.82
CA SER A 67 -2.33 1.11 -1.31
C SER A 67 -3.09 2.15 -2.15
N GLN A 68 -3.00 3.44 -1.79
CA GLN A 68 -3.61 4.52 -2.58
C GLN A 68 -2.83 4.80 -3.86
N LEU A 69 -1.50 4.83 -3.79
CA LEU A 69 -0.64 5.10 -4.94
C LEU A 69 -0.81 4.03 -6.03
N PHE A 70 -0.91 2.76 -5.63
CA PHE A 70 -1.07 1.62 -6.53
C PHE A 70 -2.52 1.15 -6.61
N ARG A 71 -3.49 2.04 -6.37
CA ARG A 71 -4.92 1.72 -6.49
C ARG A 71 -5.23 1.14 -7.88
N GLY A 72 -5.96 0.03 -7.91
CA GLY A 72 -6.24 -0.75 -9.13
C GLY A 72 -5.10 -1.69 -9.57
N TYR A 73 -3.92 -1.62 -8.94
CA TYR A 73 -2.77 -2.50 -9.19
C TYR A 73 -2.52 -3.41 -7.97
N ASN A 74 -3.47 -4.29 -7.70
CA ASN A 74 -3.46 -5.17 -6.52
C ASN A 74 -2.17 -6.00 -6.42
N LYS A 75 -1.56 -6.37 -7.54
CA LYS A 75 -0.29 -7.09 -7.58
C LYS A 75 0.86 -6.33 -6.93
N LEU A 76 0.93 -5.01 -7.14
CA LEU A 76 1.96 -4.17 -6.54
C LEU A 76 1.70 -4.00 -5.04
N ILE A 77 0.45 -3.71 -4.65
CA ILE A 77 0.06 -3.59 -3.24
C ILE A 77 0.38 -4.88 -2.47
N LEU A 78 0.04 -6.05 -3.02
CA LEU A 78 0.35 -7.34 -2.40
C LEU A 78 1.85 -7.67 -2.45
N GLY A 79 2.55 -7.26 -3.50
CA GLY A 79 4.01 -7.40 -3.59
C GLY A 79 4.73 -6.65 -2.47
N PHE A 80 4.12 -5.56 -1.97
CA PHE A 80 4.64 -4.82 -0.82
C PHE A 80 4.64 -5.63 0.49
N ASN A 81 3.83 -6.69 0.60
CA ASN A 81 3.83 -7.59 1.77
C ASN A 81 5.16 -8.26 2.03
N THR A 82 6.01 -8.40 1.00
CA THR A 82 7.37 -8.90 1.17
C THR A 82 8.14 -8.02 2.15
N PHE A 83 7.91 -6.71 2.15
CA PHE A 83 8.58 -5.75 3.03
C PHE A 83 7.91 -5.55 4.38
N LEU A 84 6.79 -6.22 4.64
CA LEU A 84 5.99 -6.05 5.85
C LEU A 84 6.10 -7.25 6.78
N PRO A 85 6.20 -7.02 8.10
CA PRO A 85 6.10 -8.10 9.08
C PRO A 85 4.70 -8.74 9.05
N GLU A 86 4.58 -9.97 9.52
CA GLU A 86 3.36 -10.78 9.35
C GLU A 86 2.09 -10.14 9.93
N GLY A 87 2.21 -9.37 11.03
CA GLY A 87 1.09 -8.66 11.64
C GLY A 87 0.59 -7.44 10.86
N HIS A 88 1.27 -7.04 9.78
CA HIS A 88 0.93 -5.86 8.97
C HIS A 88 0.71 -6.21 7.49
N LYS A 89 0.65 -7.50 7.14
CA LYS A 89 0.40 -7.92 5.76
C LYS A 89 -0.95 -7.42 5.28
N ILE A 90 -0.95 -6.82 4.10
CA ILE A 90 -2.13 -6.36 3.36
C ILE A 90 -2.77 -7.57 2.70
N LYS A 91 -4.09 -7.72 2.81
CA LYS A 91 -4.82 -8.77 2.12
C LYS A 91 -5.66 -8.20 0.98
N LEU A 92 -6.03 -9.06 0.04
CA LEU A 92 -6.96 -8.72 -1.04
C LEU A 92 -8.31 -8.24 -0.51
N GLU A 93 -8.82 -8.88 0.54
CA GLU A 93 -10.09 -8.50 1.18
C GLU A 93 -10.08 -7.04 1.66
N ASP A 94 -8.96 -6.56 2.21
CA ASP A 94 -8.82 -5.18 2.69
C ASP A 94 -8.76 -4.18 1.54
N ILE A 95 -8.09 -4.56 0.45
CA ILE A 95 -8.01 -3.74 -0.77
C ILE A 95 -9.40 -3.60 -1.39
N GLU A 96 -10.08 -4.72 -1.66
CA GLU A 96 -11.39 -4.75 -2.29
C GLU A 96 -12.44 -4.01 -1.47
N ARG A 97 -12.40 -4.17 -0.13
CA ARG A 97 -13.25 -3.43 0.79
C ARG A 97 -13.02 -1.93 0.69
N ASN A 98 -11.76 -1.48 0.78
CA ASN A 98 -11.43 -0.05 0.68
C ASN A 98 -11.84 0.54 -0.66
N GLU A 99 -11.61 -0.17 -1.76
CA GLU A 99 -12.03 0.26 -3.10
C GLU A 99 -13.55 0.36 -3.21
N SER A 100 -14.28 -0.63 -2.67
CA SER A 100 -15.74 -0.66 -2.66
C SER A 100 -16.33 0.47 -1.81
N GLU A 101 -15.77 0.73 -0.62
CA GLU A 101 -16.20 1.82 0.26
C GLU A 101 -15.95 3.19 -0.40
N LEU A 102 -14.82 3.37 -1.09
CA LEU A 102 -14.52 4.62 -1.78
C LEU A 102 -15.45 4.83 -2.99
N ALA A 103 -15.66 3.79 -3.80
CA ALA A 103 -16.57 3.83 -4.94
C ALA A 103 -18.01 4.18 -4.49
N ALA A 104 -18.48 3.59 -3.38
CA ALA A 104 -19.79 3.90 -2.81
C ALA A 104 -19.88 5.37 -2.36
N ARG A 105 -18.82 5.90 -1.72
CA ARG A 105 -18.77 7.32 -1.32
C ARG A 105 -18.75 8.27 -2.50
N GLU A 106 -18.00 7.95 -3.56
CA GLU A 106 -17.95 8.75 -4.78
C GLU A 106 -19.32 8.77 -5.50
N ALA A 107 -19.97 7.60 -5.61
CA ALA A 107 -21.31 7.49 -6.18
C ALA A 107 -22.35 8.31 -5.40
N ALA A 108 -22.32 8.24 -4.06
CA ALA A 108 -23.22 9.01 -3.19
C ALA A 108 -23.01 10.53 -3.35
N LYS A 109 -21.75 10.98 -3.47
CA LYS A 109 -21.43 12.40 -3.72
C LYS A 109 -21.98 12.89 -5.06
N LEU A 110 -21.87 12.08 -6.11
CA LEU A 110 -22.34 12.44 -7.45
C LEU A 110 -23.87 12.57 -7.49
N GLU A 111 -24.57 11.64 -6.83
CA GLU A 111 -26.04 11.70 -6.72
C GLU A 111 -26.50 12.94 -5.96
N GLN A 112 -25.84 13.26 -4.85
CA GLN A 112 -26.14 14.46 -4.06
C GLN A 112 -25.87 15.75 -4.85
N GLN A 113 -24.83 15.78 -5.70
CA GLN A 113 -24.54 16.92 -6.58
C GLN A 113 -25.58 17.08 -7.67
N LYS A 114 -26.06 15.98 -8.27
CA LYS A 114 -27.14 16.02 -9.27
C LYS A 114 -28.46 16.56 -8.69
N GLN A 115 -28.81 16.18 -7.47
CA GLN A 115 -30.01 16.68 -6.79
C GLN A 115 -29.95 18.18 -6.51
N GLN A 116 -28.76 18.71 -6.15
CA GLN A 116 -28.58 20.15 -5.91
C GLN A 116 -28.67 20.97 -7.20
N GLN A 117 -28.21 20.45 -8.35
CA GLN A 117 -28.34 21.15 -9.64
C GLN A 117 -29.78 21.19 -10.15
N GLN A 118 -30.58 20.16 -9.89
CA GLN A 118 -32.01 20.15 -10.27
C GLN A 118 -32.87 21.10 -9.44
N GLN A 119 -32.44 21.50 -8.24
CA GLN A 119 -33.16 22.50 -7.43
C GLN A 119 -32.80 23.94 -7.78
N GLN A 120 -31.80 24.16 -8.65
CA GLN A 120 -31.37 25.48 -9.11
C GLN A 120 -31.83 25.80 -10.55
N GLN A 121 -32.65 24.94 -11.17
CA GLN A 121 -33.36 25.19 -12.43
C GLN A 121 -34.86 25.18 -12.18
#